data_AF-A0A3N5WN76-F1
#
_entry.id   AF-A0A3N5WN76-F1
#
_cell.length_a   1.000
_cell.length_b   1.000
_cell.length_c   1.000
_cell.angle_alpha   90.00
_cell.angle_beta   90.00
_cell.angle_gamma   90.00
#
_symmetry.space_group_name_H-M   'P 1'
#
loop_
_entity.id
_entity.type
_entity.pdbx_description
1 polymer ?
#
loop_
_entity_poly.entity_id
_entity_poly.type
_entity_poly.pdbx_seq_one_letter_code
_entity_poly.pdbx_strand_id
1 'polypeptide(L)'
;PLKRWIEGHRPLITEGVGTFAIQSLFEVFETLISFLSNSLSYVRVGAFAVAHAGLSSVIFILAELVSPGRGIGYWFVVVLGNIFIIGFEGLIVGIQTMRLEYYEFFSKFFKGGGSTYEPLSLRPTENK
;
A
#
# COMPACT_ATOMS: atom_id res chain seq x y z
N PRO A 1 9.28 27.35 7.49
CA PRO A 1 9.38 28.80 7.14
C PRO A 1 8.71 29.13 5.80
N LEU A 2 9.00 28.36 4.75
CA LEU A 2 8.36 28.47 3.44
C LEU A 2 6.87 28.14 3.51
N LYS A 3 6.50 27.11 4.29
CA LYS A 3 5.11 26.71 4.48
C LYS A 3 4.27 27.83 5.14
N ARG A 4 4.83 28.50 6.14
CA ARG A 4 4.21 29.65 6.82
C ARG A 4 4.14 30.92 5.96
N TRP A 5 5.11 31.11 5.06
CA TRP A 5 5.12 32.24 4.13
C TRP A 5 4.02 32.11 3.07
N ILE A 6 3.74 30.89 2.61
CA ILE A 6 2.58 30.55 1.77
C ILE A 6 1.26 30.62 2.55
N GLU A 7 1.25 30.24 3.83
CA GLU A 7 0.08 30.29 4.73
C GLU A 7 -0.17 31.69 5.33
N GLY A 8 0.54 32.73 4.90
CA GLY A 8 0.31 34.13 5.29
C GLY A 8 0.69 34.51 6.74
N HIS A 9 1.38 33.64 7.47
CA HIS A 9 1.78 33.90 8.86
C HIS A 9 3.21 34.46 8.92
N ARG A 10 3.43 35.44 9.82
CA ARG A 10 4.74 36.10 9.99
C ARG A 10 5.81 35.03 10.31
N PRO A 11 6.88 34.91 9.51
CA PRO A 11 8.00 34.06 9.87
C PRO A 11 8.55 34.58 11.21
N LEU A 12 8.74 33.69 12.17
CA LEU A 12 9.53 34.01 13.37
C LEU A 12 10.97 34.14 12.90
N ILE A 13 11.31 35.34 12.43
CA ILE A 13 12.69 35.77 12.12
C ILE A 13 13.33 36.02 13.49
N THR A 14 13.62 34.96 14.23
CA THR A 14 14.30 35.11 15.52
C THR A 14 15.82 35.05 15.34
N GLU A 15 16.37 34.43 14.29
CA GLU A 15 17.83 34.46 14.03
C GLU A 15 18.15 34.47 12.53
N GLY A 16 19.11 35.32 12.12
CA GLY A 16 19.97 35.28 10.91
C GLY A 16 19.44 34.79 9.54
N VAL A 17 19.87 35.47 8.47
CA VAL A 17 19.64 35.02 7.07
C VAL A 17 20.20 33.61 6.82
N GLY A 18 21.29 33.24 7.51
CA GLY A 18 21.89 31.90 7.43
C GLY A 18 21.02 30.80 8.05
N THR A 19 20.43 31.04 9.22
CA THR A 19 19.49 30.13 9.90
C THR A 19 18.22 29.93 9.07
N PHE A 20 17.71 30.99 8.42
CA PHE A 20 16.58 30.89 7.49
C PHE A 20 16.87 29.99 6.28
N ALA A 21 18.07 30.12 5.67
CA ALA A 21 18.46 29.30 4.52
C ALA A 21 18.56 27.82 4.86
N ILE A 22 19.21 27.48 5.98
CA ILE A 22 19.35 26.10 6.45
C ILE A 22 17.98 25.51 6.82
N GLN A 23 17.13 26.27 7.50
CA GLN A 23 15.81 25.80 7.91
C GLN A 23 14.88 25.57 6.71
N SER A 24 14.96 26.42 5.68
CA SER A 24 14.21 26.26 4.44
C SER A 24 14.66 25.03 3.65
N LEU A 25 15.97 24.76 3.61
CA LEU A 25 16.51 23.56 2.98
C LEU A 25 16.06 22.28 3.71
N PHE A 26 16.13 22.27 5.04
CA PHE A 26 15.65 21.14 5.85
C PHE A 26 14.15 20.89 5.67
N GLU A 27 13.32 21.94 5.58
CA GLU A 27 11.88 21.82 5.36
C GLU A 27 11.54 21.18 4.00
N VAL A 28 12.28 21.54 2.94
CA VAL A 28 12.14 20.89 1.62
C VAL A 28 12.63 19.44 1.66
N PHE A 29 13.73 19.17 2.36
CA PHE A 29 14.25 17.82 2.54
C PHE A 29 13.28 16.91 3.30
N GLU A 30 12.70 17.39 4.40
CA GLU A 30 11.67 16.67 5.16
C GLU A 30 10.43 16.41 4.31
N THR A 31 10.01 17.41 3.52
CA THR A 31 8.87 17.26 2.60
C THR A 31 9.16 16.19 1.54
N LEU A 32 10.37 16.17 0.99
CA LEU A 32 10.82 15.16 0.03
C LEU A 32 10.86 13.77 0.65
N ILE A 33 11.46 13.61 1.85
CA ILE A 33 11.52 12.34 2.56
C ILE A 33 10.11 11.85 2.92
N SER A 34 9.23 12.74 3.35
CA SER A 34 7.82 12.41 3.62
C SER A 34 7.09 11.94 2.37
N PHE A 35 7.34 12.59 1.23
CA PHE A 35 6.76 12.19 -0.06
C PHE A 35 7.32 10.86 -0.55
N LEU A 36 8.63 10.64 -0.43
CA LEU A 36 9.28 9.38 -0.77
C LEU A 36 8.82 8.25 0.13
N SER A 37 8.69 8.49 1.44
CA SER A 37 8.16 7.49 2.38
C SER A 37 6.75 7.05 2.00
N ASN A 38 5.91 7.99 1.54
CA ASN A 38 4.57 7.65 1.07
C ASN A 38 4.60 6.87 -0.24
N SER A 39 5.48 7.24 -1.16
CA SER A 39 5.61 6.52 -2.44
C SER A 39 6.17 5.10 -2.25
N LEU A 40 7.17 4.93 -1.36
CA LEU A 40 7.81 3.66 -1.04
C LEU A 40 6.84 2.65 -0.39
N SER A 41 5.84 3.14 0.34
CA SER A 41 4.75 2.29 0.85
C SER A 41 4.06 1.52 -0.29
N TYR A 42 3.70 2.20 -1.38
CA TYR A 42 3.01 1.60 -2.52
C TYR A 42 3.90 0.73 -3.42
N VAL A 43 5.22 0.97 -3.43
CA VAL A 43 6.19 0.13 -4.16
C VAL A 43 6.09 -1.35 -3.76
N ARG A 44 5.68 -1.64 -2.52
CA ARG A 44 5.49 -3.01 -2.04
C ARG A 44 4.45 -3.80 -2.85
N VAL A 45 3.37 -3.14 -3.29
CA VAL A 45 2.35 -3.78 -4.15
C VAL A 45 2.97 -4.15 -5.51
N GLY A 46 3.83 -3.29 -6.05
CA GLY A 46 4.61 -3.59 -7.26
C GLY A 46 5.58 -4.76 -7.08
N ALA A 47 6.26 -4.84 -5.94
CA ALA A 47 7.17 -5.96 -5.64
C ALA A 47 6.43 -7.31 -5.60
N PHE A 48 5.19 -7.35 -5.08
CA PHE A 48 4.36 -8.55 -5.11
C PHE A 48 3.91 -8.94 -6.53
N ALA A 49 3.60 -7.98 -7.40
CA ALA A 49 3.29 -8.28 -8.80
C ALA A 49 4.49 -8.90 -9.56
N VAL A 50 5.71 -8.43 -9.28
CA VAL A 50 6.94 -9.01 -9.84
C VAL A 50 7.18 -10.42 -9.29
N ALA A 51 6.96 -10.64 -7.98
CA ALA A 51 7.05 -11.96 -7.38
C ALA A 51 6.05 -12.95 -8.00
N HIS A 52 4.81 -12.52 -8.23
CA HIS A 52 3.78 -13.32 -8.89
C HIS A 52 4.18 -13.75 -10.31
N ALA A 53 4.69 -12.81 -11.11
CA ALA A 53 5.19 -13.11 -12.45
C ALA A 53 6.38 -14.09 -12.41
N GLY A 54 7.29 -13.90 -11.45
CA GLY A 54 8.42 -14.79 -11.22
C GLY A 54 7.99 -16.22 -10.86
N LEU A 55 7.13 -16.38 -9.86
CA LEU A 55 6.62 -17.68 -9.44
C LEU A 55 5.83 -18.38 -10.55
N SER A 56 5.02 -17.64 -11.31
CA SER A 56 4.30 -18.18 -12.46
C SER A 56 5.25 -18.73 -13.53
N SER A 57 6.36 -18.03 -13.80
CA SER A 57 7.39 -18.51 -14.73
C SER A 57 8.03 -19.84 -14.28
N VAL A 58 8.25 -20.00 -12.97
CA VAL A 58 8.82 -21.23 -12.40
C VAL A 58 7.87 -22.41 -12.60
N ILE A 59 6.56 -22.19 -12.52
CA ILE A 59 5.57 -23.25 -12.77
C ILE A 59 5.58 -23.71 -14.22
N PHE A 60 5.72 -22.79 -15.17
CA PHE A 60 5.87 -23.17 -16.58
C PHE A 60 7.14 -23.99 -16.81
N ILE A 61 8.27 -23.60 -16.20
CA ILE A 61 9.53 -24.36 -16.28
C ILE A 61 9.37 -25.77 -15.68
N LEU A 62 8.75 -25.89 -14.50
CA LEU A 62 8.49 -27.18 -13.85
C LEU A 62 7.56 -28.06 -14.68
N ALA A 63 6.53 -27.47 -15.30
CA ALA A 63 5.62 -28.20 -16.17
C ALA A 63 6.34 -28.76 -17.42
N GLU A 64 7.25 -27.99 -18.02
CA GLU A 64 8.07 -28.45 -19.15
C GLU A 64 9.04 -29.57 -18.76
N LEU A 65 9.61 -29.53 -17.55
CA LEU A 65 10.46 -30.59 -17.01
C LEU A 65 9.70 -31.90 -16.79
N VAL A 66 8.45 -31.83 -16.30
CA VAL A 66 7.61 -33.02 -16.03
C VAL A 66 7.07 -33.63 -17.32
N SER A 67 6.71 -32.83 -18.31
CA SER A 67 6.20 -33.32 -19.58
C SER A 67 6.73 -32.48 -20.75
N PRO A 68 7.91 -32.84 -21.30
CA PRO A 68 8.55 -32.10 -22.40
C PRO A 68 7.68 -32.06 -23.68
N GLY A 69 6.78 -33.03 -23.86
CA GLY A 69 5.87 -33.13 -25.00
C GLY A 69 4.58 -32.31 -24.88
N ARG A 70 4.43 -31.45 -23.86
CA ARG A 70 3.19 -30.72 -23.56
C ARG A 70 1.95 -31.62 -23.52
N GLY A 71 2.10 -32.80 -22.91
CA GLY A 71 0.99 -33.75 -22.75
C GLY A 71 -0.01 -33.32 -21.67
N ILE A 72 -0.96 -34.20 -21.34
CA ILE A 72 -1.96 -33.98 -20.28
C ILE A 72 -1.31 -33.61 -18.94
N GLY A 73 -0.14 -34.19 -18.64
CA GLY A 73 0.64 -33.88 -17.43
C GLY A 73 1.13 -32.43 -17.36
N TYR A 74 1.47 -31.81 -18.49
CA TYR A 74 1.88 -30.40 -18.54
C TYR A 74 0.72 -29.50 -18.11
N TRP A 75 -0.45 -29.66 -18.74
CA TRP A 75 -1.64 -28.86 -18.44
C TRP A 75 -2.12 -29.06 -17.01
N PHE A 76 -2.03 -30.28 -16.48
CA PHE A 76 -2.35 -30.56 -15.09
C PHE A 76 -1.46 -29.77 -14.13
N VAL A 77 -0.14 -29.78 -14.33
CA VAL A 77 0.82 -29.05 -13.49
C VAL A 77 0.64 -27.55 -13.60
N VAL A 78 0.40 -27.02 -14.81
CA VAL A 78 0.16 -25.59 -15.02
C VAL A 78 -1.10 -25.13 -14.30
N VAL A 79 -2.23 -25.85 -14.45
CA VAL A 79 -3.50 -25.45 -13.83
C VAL A 79 -3.42 -25.56 -12.31
N LEU A 80 -2.93 -26.69 -11.79
CA LEU A 80 -2.78 -26.91 -10.35
C LEU A 80 -1.84 -25.87 -9.74
N GLY A 81 -0.72 -25.62 -10.41
CA GLY A 81 0.29 -24.68 -9.98
C GLY A 81 -0.20 -23.24 -9.94
N ASN A 82 -0.89 -22.78 -11.00
CA ASN A 82 -1.42 -21.42 -11.04
C ASN A 82 -2.52 -21.21 -9.98
N ILE A 83 -3.40 -22.19 -9.77
CA ILE A 83 -4.42 -22.12 -8.70
C ILE A 83 -3.75 -22.00 -7.33
N PHE A 84 -2.69 -22.78 -7.09
CA PHE A 84 -1.93 -22.71 -5.84
C PHE A 84 -1.29 -21.33 -5.64
N ILE A 85 -0.62 -20.78 -6.64
CA ILE A 85 -0.03 -19.43 -6.58
C ILE A 85 -1.11 -18.39 -6.29
N ILE A 86 -2.20 -18.38 -7.07
CA ILE A 86 -3.26 -17.38 -6.92
C ILE A 86 -3.86 -17.42 -5.52
N GLY A 87 -4.12 -18.62 -4.96
CA GLY A 87 -4.65 -18.76 -3.62
C GLY A 87 -3.65 -18.33 -2.53
N PHE A 88 -2.40 -18.77 -2.64
CA PHE A 88 -1.39 -18.56 -1.61
C PHE A 88 -0.84 -17.13 -1.60
N GLU A 89 -0.45 -16.61 -2.77
CA GLU A 89 -0.04 -15.20 -2.88
C GLU A 89 -1.20 -14.26 -2.67
N GLY A 90 -2.40 -14.58 -3.17
CA GLY A 90 -3.59 -13.74 -2.95
C GLY A 90 -3.86 -13.50 -1.47
N LEU A 91 -3.73 -14.54 -0.64
CA LEU A 91 -3.86 -14.43 0.81
C LEU A 91 -2.75 -13.55 1.42
N ILE A 92 -1.49 -13.80 1.07
CA ILE A 92 -0.33 -13.09 1.65
C ILE A 92 -0.34 -11.61 1.24
N VAL A 93 -0.52 -11.34 -0.05
CA VAL A 93 -0.57 -10.00 -0.63
C VAL A 93 -1.78 -9.24 -0.11
N GLY A 94 -2.92 -9.90 0.07
CA GLY A 94 -4.11 -9.31 0.69
C GLY A 94 -3.79 -8.78 2.09
N ILE A 95 -3.19 -9.60 2.96
CA ILE A 95 -2.83 -9.20 4.32
C ILE A 95 -1.82 -8.04 4.32
N GLN A 96 -0.79 -8.12 3.48
CA GLN A 96 0.29 -7.11 3.43
C GLN A 96 -0.18 -5.78 2.82
N THR A 97 -1.08 -5.82 1.84
CA THR A 97 -1.64 -4.63 1.20
C THR A 97 -2.65 -3.95 2.12
N MET A 98 -3.53 -4.71 2.80
CA MET A 98 -4.45 -4.14 3.79
C MET A 98 -3.70 -3.42 4.92
N ARG A 99 -2.51 -3.91 5.30
CA ARG A 99 -1.66 -3.21 6.27
C ARG A 99 -1.21 -1.83 5.75
N LEU A 100 -0.81 -1.71 4.49
CA LEU A 100 -0.38 -0.41 3.94
C LEU A 100 -1.57 0.53 3.75
N GLU A 101 -2.68 0.01 3.23
CA GLU A 101 -3.90 0.79 2.98
C GLU A 101 -4.50 1.35 4.27
N TYR A 102 -4.71 0.52 5.29
CA TYR A 102 -5.30 0.98 6.55
C TYR A 102 -4.38 1.94 7.33
N TYR A 103 -3.08 1.68 7.37
CA TYR A 103 -2.16 2.45 8.22
C TYR A 103 -1.53 3.67 7.55
N GLU A 104 -1.34 3.69 6.23
CA GLU A 104 -0.69 4.82 5.54
C GLU A 104 -1.65 5.62 4.65
N PHE A 105 -2.66 4.99 4.04
CA PHE A 105 -3.65 5.70 3.23
C PHE A 105 -4.82 6.21 4.07
N PHE A 106 -5.51 5.33 4.79
CA PHE A 106 -6.67 5.71 5.59
C PHE A 106 -6.31 6.59 6.80
N SER A 107 -5.16 6.39 7.45
CA SER A 107 -4.77 7.24 8.59
C SER A 107 -4.53 8.72 8.22
N LYS A 108 -4.19 9.01 6.96
CA LYS A 108 -3.92 10.38 6.48
C LYS A 108 -5.18 11.14 6.08
N PHE A 109 -6.22 10.46 5.63
CA PHE A 109 -7.46 11.07 5.13
C PHE A 109 -8.66 10.84 6.05
N PHE A 110 -8.66 9.77 6.83
CA PHE A 110 -9.74 9.40 7.75
C PHE A 110 -9.39 9.85 9.17
N LYS A 111 -9.93 11.00 9.58
CA LYS A 111 -9.92 11.40 10.99
C LYS A 111 -11.01 10.62 11.70
N GLY A 112 -10.64 9.80 12.68
CA GLY A 112 -11.61 9.12 13.54
C GLY A 112 -12.57 10.14 14.16
N GLY A 113 -13.86 10.05 13.79
CA GLY A 113 -14.88 10.99 14.22
C GLY A 113 -16.11 10.93 13.32
N GLY A 114 -17.25 10.60 13.92
CA GLY A 114 -18.56 10.51 13.27
C GLY A 114 -19.55 9.92 14.26
N SER A 115 -20.76 10.46 14.32
CA SER A 115 -21.85 9.82 15.07
C SER A 115 -22.37 8.66 14.24
N THR A 116 -22.41 7.46 14.82
CA THR A 116 -23.07 6.31 14.17
C THR A 116 -24.51 6.70 13.89
N TYR A 117 -24.87 6.75 12.60
CA TYR A 117 -26.25 7.01 12.21
C TYR A 117 -27.11 5.80 12.61
N GLU A 118 -27.86 5.94 13.69
CA GLU A 118 -28.95 5.02 14.03
C GLU A 118 -30.23 5.50 13.33
N PRO A 119 -30.68 4.82 12.26
CA PRO A 119 -31.98 5.13 11.68
C PRO A 119 -33.07 4.83 12.70
N LEU A 120 -34.11 5.67 12.74
CA LEU A 120 -35.30 5.41 13.54
C LEU A 120 -35.97 4.12 13.05
N SER A 121 -35.72 3.00 13.73
CA SER A 121 -36.38 1.72 13.47
C SER A 121 -37.78 1.75 14.08
N LEU A 122 -38.80 1.62 13.24
CA LEU A 122 -40.18 1.39 13.68
C LEU A 122 -40.47 -0.09 14.00
N ARG A 123 -39.46 -0.97 13.84
CA ARG A 123 -39.59 -2.38 14.22
C ARG A 123 -39.27 -2.51 15.71
N PRO A 124 -40.18 -3.09 16.52
CA PRO A 124 -39.86 -3.47 17.89
C PRO A 124 -38.68 -4.43 17.84
N THR A 125 -37.58 -4.10 18.50
CA THR A 125 -36.48 -5.02 18.72
C THR A 125 -37.00 -6.15 19.61
N GLU A 126 -37.18 -7.34 19.04
CA GLU A 126 -37.49 -8.55 19.80
C GLU A 126 -36.26 -8.89 20.67
N ASN A 127 -36.42 -8.72 21.97
CA ASN A 127 -35.42 -9.02 22.98
C ASN A 127 -35.30 -10.55 23.12
N LYS A 128 -34.13 -11.10 22.84
CA LYS A 128 -33.74 -12.48 23.17
C LYS A 128 -32.38 -12.48 23.83
#